data_AF-A0A4Y7LVG4-F1
#
_entry.id   AF-A0A4Y7LVG4-F1
#
_cell.length_a   1.000
_cell.length_b   1.000
_cell.length_c   1.000
_cell.angle_alpha   90.00
_cell.angle_beta   90.00
_cell.angle_gamma   90.00
#
_symmetry.space_group_name_H-M   'P 1'
#
loop_
_entity.id
_entity.type
_entity.pdbx_description
1 polymer ?
#
loop_
_entity_poly.entity_id
_entity_poly.type
_entity_poly.pdbx_seq_one_letter_code
_entity_poly.pdbx_strand_id
1 'polypeptide(L)'
;MMATSKLRLVQVFGKQLRQTVKHHEVSFSTAPQLLKDGAASDVPTHTGQKWDETDFRLIRFENASKAVNTRFAIDLIAQVPPKETKSRIVSCDGGGGPLGHPKVYINLDQPGNHACGYCGLRFVKPDDHHH
;
A
#
# COMPACT_ATOMS: atom_id res chain seq x y z
N MET A 1 -25.80 39.87 51.53
CA MET A 1 -24.34 39.91 51.28
C MET A 1 -23.87 38.49 51.00
N MET A 2 -23.54 38.16 49.76
CA MET A 2 -23.04 36.84 49.36
C MET A 2 -21.68 37.07 48.69
N ALA A 3 -20.60 36.59 49.29
CA ALA A 3 -19.26 36.72 48.71
C ALA A 3 -18.36 35.53 49.09
N THR A 4 -18.12 34.67 48.09
CA THR A 4 -16.88 33.91 47.81
C THR A 4 -16.51 32.78 48.80
N SER A 5 -15.84 31.67 48.45
CA SER A 5 -14.80 31.38 47.46
C SER A 5 -14.65 29.84 47.25
N LYS A 6 -13.85 29.47 46.22
CA LYS A 6 -13.13 28.18 45.99
C LYS A 6 -13.95 27.08 45.30
N LEU A 7 -13.47 26.34 44.29
CA LEU A 7 -12.16 26.16 43.66
C LEU A 7 -12.40 25.47 42.30
N ARG A 8 -11.67 25.87 41.24
CA ARG A 8 -11.65 25.21 39.92
C ARG A 8 -11.09 23.79 40.04
N LEU A 9 -11.71 22.81 39.36
CA LEU A 9 -11.04 21.58 38.96
C LEU A 9 -11.24 21.35 37.46
N VAL A 10 -10.21 21.70 36.70
CA VAL A 10 -10.03 21.31 35.30
C VAL A 10 -9.37 19.92 35.34
N GLN A 11 -10.03 18.90 34.82
CA GLN A 11 -9.38 17.62 34.53
C GLN A 11 -9.56 17.29 33.04
N VAL A 12 -8.51 17.64 32.30
CA VAL A 12 -8.24 17.28 30.92
C VAL A 12 -8.02 15.76 30.87
N PHE A 13 -9.01 15.00 30.38
CA PHE A 13 -8.79 13.60 29.99
C PHE A 13 -8.34 13.55 28.53
N GLY A 14 -7.12 14.04 28.29
CA GLY A 14 -6.36 13.73 27.09
C GLY A 14 -5.74 12.36 27.24
N LYS A 15 -6.33 11.34 26.63
CA LYS A 15 -5.65 10.07 26.35
C LYS A 15 -5.74 9.81 24.85
N GLN A 16 -4.86 10.50 24.14
CA GLN A 16 -4.49 10.23 22.75
C GLN A 16 -4.06 8.76 22.65
N LEU A 17 -4.86 7.93 21.99
CA LEU A 17 -4.45 6.60 21.54
C LEU A 17 -3.33 6.78 20.51
N ARG A 18 -2.07 6.65 20.93
CA ARG A 18 -0.96 6.48 20.00
C ARG A 18 -1.08 5.08 19.40
N GLN A 19 -1.67 4.98 18.22
CA GLN A 19 -1.52 3.79 17.40
C GLN A 19 -0.04 3.67 17.04
N THR A 20 0.63 2.68 17.62
CA THR A 20 1.97 2.27 17.20
C THR A 20 1.82 1.55 15.87
N VAL A 21 2.19 2.22 14.77
CA VAL A 21 2.31 1.58 13.47
C VAL A 21 3.48 0.60 13.57
N LYS A 22 3.17 -0.69 13.73
CA LYS A 22 4.16 -1.75 13.57
C LYS A 22 4.56 -1.75 12.10
N HIS A 23 5.70 -1.15 11.77
CA HIS A 23 6.34 -1.36 10.48
C HIS A 23 6.72 -2.85 10.42
N HIS A 24 5.90 -3.64 9.72
CA HIS A 24 6.21 -5.02 9.42
C HIS A 24 7.25 -4.98 8.29
N GLU A 25 8.53 -4.88 8.64
CA GLU A 25 9.61 -5.03 7.66
C GLU A 25 9.58 -6.47 7.15
N VAL A 26 8.84 -6.69 6.06
CA VAL A 26 8.96 -7.92 5.28
C VAL A 26 10.31 -7.82 4.58
N SER A 27 11.32 -8.45 5.18
CA SER A 27 12.67 -8.54 4.64
C SER A 27 12.60 -8.92 3.15
N PHE A 28 13.32 -8.15 2.33
CA PHE A 28 13.40 -8.36 0.89
C PHE A 28 14.16 -9.67 0.63
N SER A 29 13.44 -10.78 0.59
CA SER A 29 14.00 -12.07 0.23
C SER A 29 13.72 -12.37 -1.24
N THR A 30 14.79 -12.58 -1.99
CA THR A 30 14.79 -13.06 -3.38
C THR A 30 14.62 -14.58 -3.47
N ALA A 31 14.52 -15.28 -2.33
CA ALA A 31 14.30 -16.72 -2.34
C ALA A 31 12.89 -17.03 -2.86
N PRO A 32 12.75 -17.89 -3.88
CA PRO A 32 11.44 -18.35 -4.30
C PRO A 32 10.81 -19.10 -3.13
N GLN A 33 9.66 -18.63 -2.65
CA GLN A 33 8.87 -19.41 -1.71
C GLN A 33 8.31 -20.60 -2.47
N LEU A 34 8.81 -21.79 -2.13
CA LEU A 34 8.34 -23.05 -2.67
C LEU A 34 6.90 -23.22 -2.14
N LEU A 35 5.91 -23.07 -3.02
CA LEU A 35 4.51 -23.31 -2.68
C LEU A 35 4.40 -24.77 -2.21
N LYS A 36 4.19 -24.93 -0.91
CA LYS A 36 3.95 -26.18 -0.21
C LYS A 36 2.62 -26.69 -0.73
N ASP A 37 2.62 -27.54 -1.74
CA ASP A 37 1.62 -28.59 -2.00
C ASP A 37 2.11 -29.44 -3.17
N GLY A 38 2.38 -30.72 -2.90
CA GLY A 38 2.95 -31.70 -3.84
C GLY A 38 1.98 -32.20 -4.91
N ALA A 39 1.01 -31.38 -5.31
CA ALA A 39 0.20 -31.61 -6.50
C ALA A 39 0.65 -30.62 -7.56
N ALA A 40 1.10 -31.13 -8.72
CA ALA A 40 1.50 -30.36 -9.90
C ALA A 40 0.31 -29.61 -10.53
N SER A 41 -0.35 -28.78 -9.73
CA SER A 41 -1.46 -27.95 -10.15
C SER A 41 -0.89 -26.67 -10.75
N ASP A 42 -1.42 -26.29 -11.91
CA ASP A 42 -1.01 -25.05 -12.56
C ASP A 42 -1.35 -23.85 -11.66
N VAL A 43 -0.32 -23.20 -11.12
CA VAL A 43 -0.50 -22.03 -10.23
C VAL A 43 -0.89 -20.83 -11.08
N PRO A 44 -1.96 -20.09 -10.70
CA PRO A 44 -2.33 -18.84 -11.36
C PRO A 44 -1.19 -17.81 -11.29
N THR A 45 -0.93 -17.13 -12.41
CA THR A 45 0.01 -16.00 -12.41
C THR A 45 -0.60 -14.77 -11.70
N HIS A 46 0.20 -13.72 -11.48
CA HIS A 46 -0.29 -12.44 -10.95
C HIS A 46 -1.37 -11.77 -11.84
N THR A 47 -1.51 -12.20 -13.10
CA THR A 47 -2.57 -11.76 -14.01
C THR A 47 -3.82 -12.67 -13.97
N GLY A 48 -3.78 -13.75 -13.18
CA GLY A 48 -4.83 -14.76 -13.10
C GLY A 48 -4.76 -15.84 -14.18
N GLN A 49 -3.71 -15.88 -15.00
CA GLN A 49 -3.58 -16.90 -16.05
C GLN A 49 -3.33 -18.28 -15.42
N LYS A 50 -4.18 -19.24 -15.79
CA LYS A 50 -4.08 -20.66 -15.49
C LYS A 50 -4.58 -21.45 -16.71
N TRP A 51 -4.00 -22.60 -16.97
CA TRP A 51 -4.47 -23.57 -17.96
C TRP A 51 -5.57 -24.45 -17.37
N ASP A 52 -6.47 -24.90 -18.22
CA ASP A 52 -7.43 -25.94 -17.85
C ASP A 52 -6.68 -27.25 -17.55
N GLU A 53 -7.22 -28.07 -16.66
CA GLU A 53 -6.57 -29.30 -16.20
C GLU A 53 -6.35 -30.32 -17.33
N THR A 54 -7.17 -30.27 -18.38
CA THR A 54 -7.09 -31.14 -19.56
C THR A 54 -6.31 -30.52 -20.73
N ASP A 55 -5.72 -29.34 -20.55
CA ASP A 55 -5.00 -28.64 -21.61
C ASP A 55 -3.65 -29.32 -21.92
N PHE A 56 -3.50 -29.82 -23.15
CA PHE A 56 -2.27 -30.47 -23.62
C PHE A 56 -1.02 -29.58 -23.49
N ARG A 57 -1.19 -28.26 -23.41
CA ARG A 57 -0.08 -27.32 -23.25
C ARG A 57 0.63 -27.46 -21.91
N LEU A 58 0.01 -28.10 -20.91
CA LEU A 58 0.59 -28.37 -19.60
C LEU A 58 1.79 -29.33 -19.65
N ILE A 59 1.90 -30.18 -20.68
CA ILE A 59 3.01 -31.12 -20.86
C ILE A 59 4.38 -30.42 -20.83
N ARG A 60 4.46 -29.14 -21.24
CA ARG A 60 5.70 -28.35 -21.18
C ARG A 60 6.27 -28.20 -19.76
N PHE A 61 5.45 -28.41 -18.73
CA PHE A 61 5.81 -28.30 -17.32
C PHE A 61 5.92 -29.66 -16.61
N GLU A 62 5.90 -30.77 -17.35
CA GLU A 62 6.07 -32.11 -16.77
C GLU A 62 7.49 -32.32 -16.21
N ASN A 63 8.50 -31.84 -16.93
CA ASN A 63 9.91 -31.97 -16.56
C ASN A 63 10.48 -30.70 -15.89
N ALA A 64 9.69 -29.63 -15.76
CA ALA A 64 10.12 -28.35 -15.22
C ALA A 64 8.95 -27.60 -14.58
N SER A 65 9.18 -26.94 -13.43
CA SER A 65 8.13 -26.17 -12.77
C SER A 65 7.79 -24.89 -13.52
N LYS A 66 6.51 -24.49 -13.46
CA LYS A 66 6.08 -23.16 -13.92
C LYS A 66 6.62 -22.09 -12.96
N ALA A 67 7.47 -21.21 -13.46
CA ALA A 67 7.99 -20.10 -12.67
C ALA A 67 6.92 -19.01 -12.51
N VAL A 68 6.46 -18.81 -11.28
CA VAL A 68 5.54 -17.73 -10.90
C VAL A 68 6.16 -16.92 -9.77
N ASN A 69 6.18 -15.60 -9.90
CA ASN A 69 6.63 -14.72 -8.83
C ASN A 69 5.59 -14.74 -7.70
N THR A 70 5.99 -15.01 -6.45
CA THR A 70 5.07 -15.05 -5.30
C THR A 70 4.79 -13.67 -4.70
N ARG A 71 5.57 -12.64 -5.06
CA ARG A 71 5.40 -11.26 -4.55
C ARG A 71 4.63 -10.42 -5.56
N PHE A 72 3.31 -10.37 -5.42
CA PHE A 72 2.46 -9.62 -6.33
C PHE A 72 2.49 -8.11 -6.02
N ALA A 73 2.69 -7.29 -7.06
CA ALA A 73 2.78 -5.84 -6.93
C ALA A 73 1.48 -5.21 -6.40
N ILE A 74 0.32 -5.78 -6.73
CA ILE A 74 -0.99 -5.32 -6.26
C ILE A 74 -1.11 -5.37 -4.73
N ASP A 75 -0.63 -6.44 -4.11
CA ASP A 75 -0.67 -6.60 -2.66
C ASP A 75 0.35 -5.68 -1.98
N LEU A 76 1.54 -5.55 -2.57
CA LEU A 76 2.61 -4.71 -2.05
C LEU A 76 2.22 -3.22 -2.06
N ILE A 77 1.59 -2.72 -3.13
CA ILE A 77 1.18 -1.31 -3.19
C ILE A 77 -0.01 -1.02 -2.28
N ALA A 78 -0.91 -1.98 -2.09
CA ALA A 78 -2.04 -1.84 -1.17
C ALA A 78 -1.59 -1.68 0.29
N GLN A 79 -0.49 -2.34 0.66
CA GLN A 79 0.14 -2.23 2.00
C GLN A 79 0.75 -0.84 2.26
N VAL A 80 1.10 -0.08 1.23
CA VAL A 80 1.67 1.26 1.40
C VAL A 80 0.56 2.27 1.72
N PRO A 81 0.62 2.98 2.86
CA PRO A 81 -0.40 3.96 3.22
C PRO A 81 -0.36 5.18 2.27
N PRO A 82 -1.52 5.81 1.99
CA PRO A 82 -1.56 7.07 1.26
C PRO A 82 -0.75 8.17 1.97
N LYS A 83 -0.07 9.00 1.18
CA LYS A 83 0.69 10.16 1.67
C LYS A 83 -0.22 11.38 1.78
N GLU A 84 -0.32 11.93 2.98
CA GLU A 84 -1.06 13.17 3.21
C GLU A 84 -0.24 14.39 2.80
N THR A 85 -0.86 15.30 2.04
CA THR A 85 -0.21 16.53 1.59
C THR A 85 -1.15 17.71 1.68
N LYS A 86 -0.66 18.86 2.15
CA LYS A 86 -1.46 20.10 2.25
C LYS A 86 -1.69 20.79 0.90
N SER A 87 -0.79 20.54 -0.06
CA SER A 87 -0.84 21.17 -1.38
C SER A 87 -1.94 20.58 -2.26
N ARG A 88 -2.55 21.44 -3.07
CA ARG A 88 -3.55 21.05 -4.09
C ARG A 88 -2.96 20.17 -5.19
N ILE A 89 -1.70 20.41 -5.56
CA ILE A 89 -0.98 19.67 -6.60
C ILE A 89 0.29 19.10 -5.97
N VAL A 90 0.56 17.81 -6.22
CA VAL A 90 1.76 17.12 -5.75
C VAL A 90 2.62 16.69 -6.93
N SER A 91 3.93 16.91 -6.84
CA SER A 91 4.89 16.35 -7.79
C SER A 91 5.40 15.00 -7.31
N CYS A 92 5.37 14.00 -8.17
CA CYS A 92 5.93 12.67 -7.92
C CYS A 92 6.94 12.31 -9.01
N ASP A 93 8.12 11.86 -8.58
CA ASP A 93 9.22 11.37 -9.43
C ASP A 93 9.58 9.91 -9.12
N GLY A 94 8.87 9.24 -8.22
CA GLY A 94 9.17 7.88 -7.78
C GLY A 94 10.34 7.78 -6.80
N GLY A 95 10.96 8.90 -6.42
CA GLY A 95 12.16 8.95 -5.58
C GLY A 95 13.46 8.71 -6.35
N GLY A 96 14.59 9.14 -5.77
CA GLY A 96 15.91 8.94 -6.37
C GLY A 96 16.20 9.82 -7.59
N GLY A 97 15.42 10.88 -7.83
CA GLY A 97 15.60 11.81 -8.93
C GLY A 97 15.56 11.11 -10.30
N PRO A 98 16.69 11.01 -11.03
CA PRO A 98 16.74 10.34 -12.33
C PRO A 98 16.55 8.80 -12.26
N LEU A 99 16.64 8.19 -11.07
CA LEU A 99 16.45 6.74 -10.89
C LEU A 99 14.97 6.32 -10.79
N GLY A 100 14.08 7.29 -10.62
CA GLY A 100 12.65 7.05 -10.57
C GLY A 100 11.99 7.11 -11.94
N HIS A 101 10.75 7.60 -11.97
CA HIS A 101 10.00 7.83 -13.20
C HIS A 101 10.01 9.33 -13.56
N PRO A 102 9.62 9.70 -14.80
CA PRO A 102 9.47 11.11 -15.16
C PRO A 102 8.59 11.86 -14.15
N LYS A 103 9.02 13.07 -13.76
CA LYS A 103 8.28 13.88 -12.81
C LYS A 103 6.88 14.18 -13.36
N VAL A 104 5.86 13.79 -12.60
CA VAL A 104 4.46 14.09 -12.89
C VAL A 104 3.81 14.91 -11.80
N TYR A 105 2.75 15.63 -12.17
CA TYR A 105 1.94 16.42 -11.24
C TYR A 105 0.56 15.78 -11.12
N ILE A 106 0.14 15.54 -9.87
CA ILE A 106 -1.11 14.87 -9.53
C ILE A 106 -2.04 15.90 -8.90
N ASN A 107 -3.27 15.99 -9.41
CA ASN A 107 -4.28 16.91 -8.89
C ASN A 107 -5.04 16.28 -7.73
N LEU A 108 -5.15 16.99 -6.60
CA LEU A 108 -5.83 16.53 -5.38
C LEU A 108 -7.10 17.34 -5.06
N ASP A 109 -7.73 17.92 -6.10
CA ASP A 109 -8.96 18.72 -5.94
C ASP A 109 -10.15 17.91 -5.44
N GLN A 110 -10.27 16.66 -5.91
CA GLN A 110 -11.36 15.79 -5.51
C GLN A 110 -11.00 15.09 -4.20
N PRO A 111 -11.96 14.89 -3.29
CA PRO A 111 -11.71 14.15 -2.05
C PRO A 111 -11.32 12.70 -2.36
N GLY A 112 -10.38 12.16 -1.57
CA GLY A 112 -9.96 10.76 -1.66
C GLY A 112 -8.52 10.55 -2.12
N ASN A 113 -8.21 9.29 -2.44
CA ASN A 113 -6.87 8.85 -2.79
C ASN A 113 -6.61 9.01 -4.28
N HIS A 114 -5.60 9.79 -4.62
CA HIS A 114 -5.12 9.96 -5.99
C HIS A 114 -3.83 9.18 -6.19
N ALA A 115 -3.86 8.22 -7.11
CA ALA A 115 -2.70 7.37 -7.39
C ALA A 115 -1.78 7.99 -8.45
N CYS A 116 -0.47 7.86 -8.26
CA CYS A 116 0.50 8.09 -9.32
C CYS A 116 0.40 6.97 -10.36
N GLY A 117 0.28 7.33 -11.65
CA GLY A 117 0.22 6.37 -12.75
C GLY A 117 1.50 5.55 -12.99
N TYR A 118 2.60 5.87 -12.32
CA TYR A 118 3.87 5.14 -12.44
C TYR A 118 4.11 4.26 -11.22
N CYS A 119 4.41 4.87 -10.06
CA CYS A 119 4.77 4.12 -8.85
C CYS A 119 3.56 3.58 -8.07
N GLY A 120 2.33 3.95 -8.44
CA GLY A 120 1.11 3.52 -7.74
C GLY A 120 0.92 4.12 -6.34
N LEU A 121 1.85 4.98 -5.89
CA LEU A 121 1.74 5.67 -4.61
C LEU A 121 0.49 6.56 -4.60
N ARG A 122 -0.22 6.53 -3.47
CA ARG A 122 -1.45 7.29 -3.27
C ARG A 122 -1.15 8.57 -2.51
N PHE A 123 -1.79 9.66 -2.91
CA PHE A 123 -1.72 10.97 -2.26
C PHE A 123 -3.13 11.41 -1.91
N VAL A 124 -3.28 12.05 -0.75
CA VAL A 124 -4.55 12.59 -0.27
C VAL A 124 -4.31 13.98 0.30
N LYS A 125 -5.23 14.89 0.01
CA LYS A 125 -5.28 16.20 0.66
C LYS A 125 -6.35 16.13 1.75
N PRO A 126 -5.98 16.17 3.04
CA PRO A 126 -6.98 16.22 4.11
C PRO A 126 -7.81 17.50 3.98
N ASP A 127 -9.12 17.40 4.27
CA ASP A 127 -10.00 18.56 4.34
C ASP A 127 -9.67 19.38 5.59
N ASP A 128 -8.88 20.43 5.42
CA ASP A 128 -8.75 21.49 6.41
C ASP A 128 -9.98 22.40 6.29
N HIS A 129 -11.03 22.10 7.05
CA HIS A 129 -12.15 23.02 7.30
C HIS A 129 -11.66 24.22 8.15
N HIS A 130 -10.90 25.13 7.55
CA HIS A 130 -10.62 26.44 8.13
C HIS A 130 -11.76 27.40 7.77
N HIS A 131 -12.76 27.45 8.65
CA HIS A 131 -13.63 28.61 8.85
C HIS A 131 -13.20 29.33 10.12
#